data_AF-A0A914FXJ5-F1
#
_entry.id   AF-A0A914FXJ5-F1
#
_cell.length_a   1.000
_cell.length_b   1.000
_cell.length_c   1.000
_cell.angle_alpha   90.00
_cell.angle_beta   90.00
_cell.angle_gamma   90.00
#
_symmetry.space_group_name_H-M   'P 1'
#
loop_
_entity.id
_entity.type
_entity.pdbx_description
1 polymer ?
#
loop_
_entity_poly.entity_id
_entity_poly.type
_entity_poly.pdbx_seq_one_letter_code
_entity_poly.pdbx_strand_id
1 'polypeptide(L)'
;MALKDGHKLEAQSLAEVLVADYGTHMINKATASAEIIQETYISRREEFKGETHMNAVKVGVSGEFDGQAYGGGGSVGVENKEESASNDTETTSKTRSLIKTRGGPHINRMGTPNINDSMIHVDNLVGINQQGKFLYDIIPALKLPEFSKMIKYTINELIFNAVTTYYKYNSLPGCMKMTSENYNPLANYDDGSCDDPGVLYSFGGIYQACNPLQAWANFENIEFGKHCEKYERRNRITNDFSCPNYTAPFLIDSMKVQFNDRTVKRQMRKCWRFIPYCWYEEVDVKVLDEIYTATYWCSGAQK
;
A
#
# COMPACT_ATOMS: atom_id res chain seq x y z
N MET A 1 -14.52 19.36 -10.37
CA MET A 1 -14.11 20.74 -10.70
C MET A 1 -12.71 20.71 -11.30
N ALA A 2 -11.69 20.23 -10.56
CA ALA A 2 -10.32 20.00 -11.04
C ALA A 2 -10.17 19.42 -12.47
N LEU A 3 -10.91 18.33 -12.81
CA LEU A 3 -10.86 17.76 -14.17
C LEU A 3 -11.40 18.68 -15.27
N LYS A 4 -12.42 19.50 -14.97
CA LYS A 4 -12.98 20.48 -15.91
C LYS A 4 -12.02 21.65 -16.13
N ASP A 5 -11.26 22.00 -15.09
CA ASP A 5 -10.30 23.11 -15.09
C ASP A 5 -8.89 22.69 -15.56
N GLY A 6 -8.71 21.40 -15.91
CA GLY A 6 -7.44 20.86 -16.42
C GLY A 6 -6.39 20.55 -15.35
N HIS A 7 -6.75 20.62 -14.06
CA HIS A 7 -5.86 20.39 -12.93
C HIS A 7 -5.69 18.89 -12.64
N LYS A 8 -4.82 18.21 -13.39
CA LYS A 8 -4.63 16.74 -13.29
C LYS A 8 -4.06 16.29 -11.93
N LEU A 9 -3.05 16.99 -11.42
CA LEU A 9 -2.41 16.65 -10.13
C LEU A 9 -3.37 16.80 -8.96
N GLU A 10 -4.16 17.88 -8.95
CA GLU A 10 -5.21 18.09 -7.95
C GLU A 10 -6.26 16.98 -8.02
N ALA A 11 -6.69 16.59 -9.22
CA ALA A 11 -7.65 15.50 -9.40
C ALA A 11 -7.11 14.14 -8.91
N GLN A 12 -5.82 13.86 -9.10
CA GLN A 12 -5.17 12.66 -8.58
C GLN A 12 -5.12 12.67 -7.05
N SER A 13 -4.67 13.77 -6.44
CA SER A 13 -4.62 13.90 -4.98
C SER A 13 -6.00 13.76 -4.33
N LEU A 14 -7.05 14.33 -4.93
CA LEU A 14 -8.42 14.16 -4.45
C LEU A 14 -8.91 12.71 -4.54
N ALA A 15 -8.49 11.95 -5.55
CA ALA A 15 -8.84 10.53 -5.67
C ALA A 15 -8.15 9.69 -4.58
N GLU A 16 -6.92 10.03 -4.21
CA GLU A 16 -6.21 9.38 -3.09
C GLU A 16 -6.90 9.67 -1.76
N VAL A 17 -7.29 10.93 -1.51
CA VAL A 17 -8.06 11.31 -0.30
C VAL A 17 -9.40 10.58 -0.25
N LEU A 18 -10.08 10.42 -1.39
CA LEU A 18 -11.32 9.63 -1.45
C LEU A 18 -11.12 8.18 -0.98
N VAL A 19 -10.03 7.53 -1.42
CA VAL A 19 -9.71 6.16 -0.98
C VAL A 19 -9.35 6.11 0.50
N ALA A 20 -8.69 7.14 1.03
CA ALA A 20 -8.37 7.23 2.45
C ALA A 20 -9.63 7.40 3.32
N ASP A 21 -10.58 8.22 2.89
CA ASP A 21 -11.80 8.54 3.67
C ASP A 21 -12.85 7.43 3.59
N TYR A 22 -13.00 6.77 2.42
CA TYR A 22 -14.08 5.82 2.16
C TYR A 22 -13.61 4.37 2.00
N GLY A 23 -12.30 4.13 1.99
CA GLY A 23 -11.70 2.82 1.76
C GLY A 23 -11.67 2.40 0.30
N THR A 24 -11.26 1.15 0.06
CA THR A 24 -11.08 0.59 -1.30
C THR A 24 -12.31 -0.15 -1.83
N HIS A 25 -13.25 -0.50 -0.95
CA HIS A 25 -14.42 -1.32 -1.26
C HIS A 25 -15.68 -0.73 -0.63
N MET A 26 -16.83 -1.00 -1.25
CA MET A 26 -18.15 -0.76 -0.65
C MET A 26 -18.82 -2.09 -0.36
N ILE A 27 -19.31 -2.23 0.87
CA ILE A 27 -20.08 -3.40 1.32
C ILE A 27 -21.48 -3.32 0.71
N ASN A 28 -21.84 -4.29 -0.12
CA ASN A 28 -23.15 -4.35 -0.77
C ASN A 28 -24.06 -5.44 -0.16
N LYS A 29 -23.49 -6.36 0.62
CA LYS A 29 -24.21 -7.40 1.33
C LYS A 29 -23.46 -7.74 2.62
N ALA A 30 -24.18 -7.87 3.72
CA ALA A 30 -23.67 -8.34 4.99
C ALA A 30 -24.73 -9.19 5.68
N THR A 31 -24.30 -10.15 6.49
CA THR A 31 -25.19 -10.96 7.32
C THR A 31 -25.27 -10.32 8.70
N ALA A 32 -26.46 -9.89 9.12
CA ALA A 32 -26.68 -9.38 10.47
C ALA A 32 -26.68 -10.57 11.47
N SER A 33 -25.65 -10.65 12.32
CA SER A 33 -25.49 -11.74 13.29
C SER A 33 -24.70 -11.27 14.51
N ALA A 34 -24.68 -12.10 15.55
CA ALA A 34 -23.64 -12.06 16.59
C ALA A 34 -22.79 -13.33 16.50
N GLU A 35 -21.54 -13.25 16.97
CA GLU A 35 -20.57 -14.36 16.92
C GLU A 35 -19.68 -14.34 18.16
N ILE A 36 -19.43 -15.52 18.72
CA ILE A 36 -18.47 -15.76 19.78
C ILE A 36 -17.41 -16.70 19.21
N ILE A 37 -16.13 -16.30 19.28
CA ILE A 37 -15.01 -17.04 18.72
C ILE A 37 -14.00 -17.30 19.84
N GLN A 38 -13.60 -18.55 20.03
CA GLN A 38 -12.40 -18.89 20.79
C GLN A 38 -11.23 -19.17 19.84
N GLU A 39 -10.17 -18.37 19.97
CA GLU A 39 -8.91 -18.56 19.26
C GLU A 39 -7.87 -19.16 20.20
N THR A 40 -7.54 -20.44 20.00
CA THR A 40 -6.49 -21.14 20.77
C THR A 40 -5.23 -21.31 19.91
N TYR A 41 -4.10 -20.81 20.43
CA TYR A 41 -2.78 -20.96 19.85
C TYR A 41 -2.09 -22.16 20.47
N ILE A 42 -1.61 -23.07 19.61
CA ILE A 42 -0.97 -24.32 19.99
C ILE A 42 0.47 -24.29 19.51
N SER A 43 1.39 -24.87 20.29
CA SER A 43 2.78 -25.01 19.88
C SER A 43 2.90 -25.88 18.61
N ARG A 44 3.70 -25.45 17.63
CA ARG A 44 3.95 -26.23 16.40
C ARG A 44 4.48 -27.65 16.69
N ARG A 45 5.16 -27.87 17.81
CA ARG A 45 5.63 -29.21 18.21
C ARG A 45 4.50 -30.23 18.32
N GLU A 46 3.30 -29.78 18.63
CA GLU A 46 2.11 -30.61 18.80
C GLU A 46 1.53 -31.08 17.47
N GLU A 47 1.73 -30.29 16.40
CA GLU A 47 1.36 -30.65 15.03
C GLU A 47 2.19 -31.83 14.51
N PHE A 48 3.46 -31.91 14.91
CA PHE A 48 4.35 -32.99 14.52
C PHE A 48 4.10 -34.31 15.28
N LYS A 49 3.22 -34.34 16.30
CA LYS A 49 2.86 -35.56 17.03
C LYS A 49 1.85 -36.45 16.29
N GLY A 50 1.32 -35.99 15.16
CA GLY A 50 0.41 -36.76 14.30
C GLY A 50 -1.06 -36.41 14.47
N GLU A 51 -1.88 -36.99 13.59
CA GLU A 51 -3.30 -36.64 13.43
C GLU A 51 -4.15 -36.99 14.67
N THR A 52 -3.87 -38.11 15.33
CA THR A 52 -4.56 -38.53 16.56
C THR A 52 -4.37 -37.53 17.69
N HIS A 53 -3.15 -37.03 17.87
CA HIS A 53 -2.85 -35.99 18.86
C HIS A 53 -3.55 -34.67 18.50
N MET A 54 -3.54 -34.27 17.23
CA MET A 54 -4.22 -33.05 16.78
C MET A 54 -5.74 -33.14 16.99
N ASN A 55 -6.34 -34.31 16.76
CA ASN A 55 -7.76 -34.55 17.01
C ASN A 55 -8.08 -34.45 18.50
N ALA A 56 -7.25 -35.03 19.37
CA ALA A 56 -7.40 -34.89 20.81
C ALA A 56 -7.34 -33.41 21.25
N VAL A 57 -6.39 -32.63 20.75
CA VAL A 57 -6.29 -31.19 21.05
C VAL A 57 -7.53 -30.42 20.57
N LYS A 58 -8.05 -30.72 19.37
CA LYS A 58 -9.29 -30.10 18.86
C LYS A 58 -10.49 -30.40 19.75
N VAL A 59 -10.63 -31.65 20.21
CA VAL A 59 -11.70 -32.07 21.12
C VAL A 59 -11.59 -31.33 22.46
N GLY A 60 -10.39 -31.25 23.04
CA GLY A 60 -10.14 -30.50 24.26
C GLY A 60 -10.58 -29.03 24.15
N VAL A 61 -10.08 -28.33 23.12
CA VAL A 61 -10.41 -26.91 22.89
C VAL A 61 -11.92 -26.69 22.72
N SER A 62 -12.62 -27.60 22.02
CA SER A 62 -14.08 -27.51 21.89
C SER A 62 -14.80 -27.71 23.24
N GLY A 63 -14.32 -28.64 24.07
CA GLY A 63 -14.89 -28.88 25.40
C GLY A 63 -14.64 -27.71 26.36
N GLU A 64 -13.49 -27.04 26.27
CA GLU A 64 -13.20 -25.80 27.01
C GLU A 64 -14.20 -24.71 26.60
N PHE A 65 -14.40 -24.53 25.29
CA PHE A 65 -15.33 -23.54 24.77
C PHE A 65 -16.76 -23.80 25.25
N ASP A 66 -17.24 -25.05 25.15
CA ASP A 66 -18.59 -25.40 25.59
C ASP A 66 -18.78 -25.28 27.10
N GLY A 67 -17.75 -25.64 27.87
CA GLY A 67 -17.73 -25.41 29.32
C GLY A 67 -17.83 -23.92 29.67
N GLN A 68 -17.09 -23.06 28.95
CA GLN A 68 -17.07 -21.61 29.18
C GLN A 68 -18.32 -20.90 28.63
N ALA A 69 -18.82 -21.31 27.47
CA ALA A 69 -19.95 -20.70 26.79
C ALA A 69 -21.29 -21.19 27.34
N TYR A 70 -21.39 -22.46 27.76
CA TYR A 70 -22.67 -23.13 28.05
C TYR A 70 -22.76 -23.76 29.44
N GLY A 71 -21.72 -23.69 30.26
CA GLY A 71 -21.72 -24.23 31.61
C GLY A 71 -21.83 -25.77 31.69
N GLY A 72 -21.70 -26.45 30.55
CA GLY A 72 -21.68 -27.91 30.43
C GLY A 72 -20.50 -28.33 29.56
N GLY A 73 -19.49 -28.96 30.16
CA GLY A 73 -18.25 -29.36 29.47
C GLY A 73 -18.40 -30.58 28.55
N GLY A 74 -19.33 -30.53 27.60
CA GLY A 74 -19.51 -31.56 26.56
C GLY A 74 -19.29 -30.95 25.18
N SER A 75 -18.44 -31.58 24.36
CA SER A 75 -18.07 -31.14 23.01
C SER A 75 -19.25 -31.24 22.02
N VAL A 76 -19.91 -30.12 21.75
CA VAL A 76 -21.01 -30.01 20.79
C VAL A 76 -20.44 -29.54 19.44
N GLY A 77 -20.33 -30.47 18.48
CA GLY A 77 -20.10 -30.12 17.07
C GLY A 77 -18.79 -30.58 16.43
N VAL A 78 -17.96 -31.38 17.12
CA VAL A 78 -16.80 -32.02 16.47
C VAL A 78 -17.27 -33.23 15.66
N GLU A 79 -16.98 -33.25 14.35
CA GLU A 79 -17.41 -34.30 13.40
C GLU A 79 -16.80 -35.70 13.68
N ASN A 80 -15.83 -35.81 14.61
CA ASN A 80 -15.24 -37.08 15.01
C ASN A 80 -15.31 -37.24 16.54
N LYS A 81 -16.28 -38.01 17.01
CA LYS A 81 -16.49 -38.37 18.44
C LYS A 81 -15.54 -39.48 18.91
N GLU A 82 -14.28 -39.47 18.48
CA GLU A 82 -13.31 -40.45 18.96
C GLU A 82 -12.58 -39.90 20.19
N GLU A 83 -12.95 -40.49 21.32
CA GLU A 83 -12.30 -40.52 22.63
C GLU A 83 -11.86 -39.20 23.29
N SER A 84 -12.31 -39.04 24.53
CA SER A 84 -11.91 -37.98 25.46
C SER A 84 -10.40 -37.72 25.42
N ALA A 85 -10.02 -36.59 24.85
CA ALA A 85 -8.71 -36.02 25.13
C ALA A 85 -8.64 -35.71 26.62
N SER A 86 -7.58 -36.16 27.29
CA SER A 86 -7.34 -35.77 28.67
C SER A 86 -7.09 -34.27 28.74
N ASN A 87 -7.70 -33.57 29.71
CA ASN A 87 -7.48 -32.15 29.98
C ASN A 87 -5.97 -31.77 30.07
N ASP A 88 -5.10 -32.73 30.39
CA ASP A 88 -3.64 -32.59 30.45
C ASP A 88 -2.97 -32.43 29.08
N THR A 89 -3.48 -33.07 28.02
CA THR A 89 -2.91 -32.98 26.67
C THR A 89 -3.16 -31.62 26.01
N GLU A 90 -4.30 -31.00 26.32
CA GLU A 90 -4.66 -29.67 25.83
C GLU A 90 -3.90 -28.55 26.56
N THR A 91 -3.89 -28.59 27.90
CA THR A 91 -3.26 -27.55 28.74
C THR A 91 -1.75 -27.45 28.54
N THR A 92 -1.08 -28.57 28.25
CA THR A 92 0.37 -28.61 27.99
C THR A 92 0.75 -28.15 26.58
N SER A 93 -0.19 -28.22 25.64
CA SER A 93 0.00 -27.90 24.21
C SER A 93 -0.25 -26.42 23.87
N LYS A 94 -1.04 -25.76 24.71
CA LYS A 94 -1.55 -24.40 24.51
C LYS A 94 -0.52 -23.34 24.90
N THR A 95 -0.33 -22.37 24.02
CA THR A 95 0.51 -21.18 24.31
C THR A 95 -0.34 -19.96 24.69
N ARG A 96 -1.54 -19.84 24.11
CA ARG A 96 -2.47 -18.74 24.37
C ARG A 96 -3.90 -19.13 24.00
N SER A 97 -4.92 -18.64 24.71
CA SER A 97 -6.31 -18.62 24.22
C SER A 97 -6.94 -17.26 24.43
N LEU A 98 -7.82 -16.87 23.52
CA LEU A 98 -8.56 -15.63 23.51
C LEU A 98 -10.02 -15.91 23.14
N ILE A 99 -10.95 -15.33 23.90
CA ILE A 99 -12.36 -15.29 23.51
C ILE A 99 -12.66 -13.91 22.92
N LYS A 100 -13.20 -13.88 21.71
CA LYS A 100 -13.64 -12.67 21.02
C LYS A 100 -15.14 -12.73 20.82
N THR A 101 -15.80 -11.59 21.00
CA THR A 101 -17.22 -11.44 20.70
C THR A 101 -17.45 -10.34 19.68
N ARG A 102 -18.42 -10.57 18.79
CA ARG A 102 -18.85 -9.62 17.78
C ARG A 102 -20.37 -9.52 17.84
N GLY A 103 -20.88 -8.36 18.26
CA GLY A 103 -22.31 -8.18 18.49
C GLY A 103 -22.83 -8.99 19.68
N GLY A 104 -24.13 -8.85 19.96
CA GLY A 104 -24.77 -9.52 21.10
C GLY A 104 -24.39 -8.94 22.48
N PRO A 105 -24.84 -9.59 23.56
CA PRO A 105 -24.57 -9.16 24.93
C PRO A 105 -23.11 -9.40 25.36
N HIS A 106 -22.58 -8.58 26.26
CA HIS A 106 -21.23 -8.74 26.81
C HIS A 106 -21.10 -10.02 27.67
N ILE A 107 -20.17 -10.92 27.30
CA ILE A 107 -19.93 -12.20 27.99
C ILE A 107 -19.54 -12.04 29.48
N ASN A 108 -18.88 -10.94 29.87
CA ASN A 108 -18.44 -10.72 31.26
C ASN A 108 -19.57 -10.55 32.29
N ARG A 109 -20.84 -10.55 31.86
CA ARG A 109 -22.02 -10.52 32.76
C ARG A 109 -22.91 -11.75 32.68
N MET A 110 -22.58 -12.73 31.84
CA MET A 110 -23.31 -13.99 31.81
C MET A 110 -22.63 -14.95 32.79
N GLY A 111 -23.13 -14.99 34.03
CA GLY A 111 -23.07 -16.26 34.75
C GLY A 111 -23.68 -17.32 33.83
N THR A 112 -22.91 -18.38 33.52
CA THR A 112 -23.24 -19.52 32.66
C THR A 112 -24.61 -19.41 31.97
N PRO A 113 -24.70 -18.89 30.73
CA PRO A 113 -25.97 -18.76 30.06
C PRO A 113 -26.51 -20.16 29.81
N ASN A 114 -27.61 -20.50 30.48
CA ASN A 114 -28.30 -21.75 30.27
C ASN A 114 -28.97 -21.66 28.89
N ILE A 115 -28.57 -22.48 27.90
CA ILE A 115 -29.11 -22.45 26.52
C ILE A 115 -30.64 -22.67 26.49
N ASN A 116 -31.19 -23.27 27.53
CA ASN A 116 -32.63 -23.45 27.67
C ASN A 116 -33.38 -22.18 28.09
N ASP A 117 -32.65 -21.12 28.45
CA ASP A 117 -33.22 -19.80 28.67
C ASP A 117 -33.48 -19.16 27.30
N SER A 118 -34.76 -19.01 26.96
CA SER A 118 -35.29 -18.38 25.75
C SER A 118 -34.89 -16.90 25.57
N MET A 119 -33.87 -16.43 26.28
CA MET A 119 -33.44 -15.04 26.43
C MET A 119 -32.10 -14.69 25.77
N ILE A 120 -31.59 -15.50 24.83
CA ILE A 120 -30.61 -14.95 23.87
C ILE A 120 -31.39 -14.09 22.86
N HIS A 121 -31.97 -12.98 23.34
CA HIS A 121 -32.29 -11.86 22.48
C HIS A 121 -30.96 -11.32 21.98
N VAL A 122 -30.64 -11.64 20.73
CA VAL A 122 -29.46 -11.09 20.06
C VAL A 122 -29.78 -9.67 19.63
N ASP A 123 -29.96 -8.79 20.61
CA ASP A 123 -29.92 -7.35 20.39
C ASP A 123 -28.46 -6.95 20.10
N ASN A 124 -28.25 -5.89 19.32
CA ASN A 124 -26.92 -5.46 18.85
C ASN A 124 -26.28 -6.43 17.83
N LEU A 125 -27.05 -6.82 16.81
CA LEU A 125 -26.50 -7.51 15.63
C LEU A 125 -25.48 -6.63 14.92
N VAL A 126 -24.40 -7.25 14.46
CA VAL A 126 -23.37 -6.60 13.65
C VAL A 126 -23.30 -7.25 12.27
N GLY A 127 -22.77 -6.52 11.29
CA GLY A 127 -22.58 -7.05 9.93
C GLY A 127 -21.41 -8.03 9.89
N ILE A 128 -21.70 -9.32 10.02
CA ILE A 128 -20.77 -10.45 9.87
C ILE A 128 -20.79 -10.91 8.42
N ASN A 129 -19.69 -11.46 7.91
CA ASN A 129 -19.55 -11.95 6.52
C ASN A 129 -19.97 -10.91 5.47
N GLN A 130 -19.07 -9.97 5.22
CA GLN A 130 -19.30 -8.87 4.29
C GLN A 130 -18.85 -9.25 2.89
N GLN A 131 -19.69 -8.92 1.90
CA GLN A 131 -19.34 -8.94 0.49
C GLN A 131 -19.35 -7.51 -0.02
N GLY A 132 -18.44 -7.21 -0.93
CA GLY A 132 -18.30 -5.87 -1.47
C GLY A 132 -17.80 -5.88 -2.91
N LYS A 133 -17.84 -4.70 -3.50
CA LYS A 133 -17.23 -4.39 -4.79
C LYS A 133 -16.16 -3.33 -4.60
N PHE A 134 -15.22 -3.24 -5.53
CA PHE A 134 -14.25 -2.16 -5.49
C PHE A 134 -14.95 -0.81 -5.65
N LEU A 135 -14.37 0.23 -5.05
CA LEU A 135 -14.92 1.59 -5.09
C LEU A 135 -15.10 2.07 -6.54
N TYR A 136 -14.14 1.77 -7.40
CA TYR A 136 -14.13 2.17 -8.81
C TYR A 136 -15.22 1.46 -9.66
N ASP A 137 -15.69 0.28 -9.25
CA ASP A 137 -16.76 -0.47 -9.96
C ASP A 137 -18.15 0.15 -9.79
N ILE A 138 -18.32 1.02 -8.79
CA ILE A 138 -19.63 1.56 -8.39
C ILE A 138 -19.94 2.84 -9.15
N ILE A 139 -18.91 3.57 -9.57
CA ILE A 139 -19.06 4.88 -10.23
C ILE A 139 -19.82 4.79 -11.56
N PRO A 140 -19.60 3.78 -12.42
CA PRO A 140 -20.45 3.58 -13.59
C PRO A 140 -21.94 3.35 -13.24
N ALA A 141 -22.23 2.81 -12.06
CA ALA A 141 -23.59 2.59 -11.57
C ALA A 141 -24.20 3.83 -10.89
N LEU A 142 -23.39 4.82 -10.49
CA LEU A 142 -23.89 6.11 -10.00
C LEU A 142 -24.53 6.87 -11.17
N LYS A 143 -25.82 7.17 -11.03
CA LYS A 143 -26.54 8.05 -11.96
C LYS A 143 -26.05 9.48 -11.75
N LEU A 144 -24.93 9.81 -12.40
CA LEU A 144 -24.35 11.14 -12.45
C LEU A 144 -24.74 11.81 -13.79
N PRO A 145 -25.96 12.35 -13.94
CA PRO A 145 -26.44 12.93 -15.20
C PRO A 145 -25.65 14.18 -15.63
N GLU A 146 -24.99 14.86 -14.69
CA GLU A 146 -24.23 16.09 -14.89
C GLU A 146 -22.86 15.89 -15.55
N PHE A 147 -22.36 14.65 -15.67
CA PHE A 147 -21.06 14.36 -16.26
C PHE A 147 -21.17 13.65 -17.61
N SER A 148 -20.34 14.09 -18.56
CA SER A 148 -20.18 13.40 -19.84
C SER A 148 -19.57 12.01 -19.66
N LYS A 149 -19.78 11.12 -20.64
CA LYS A 149 -19.21 9.75 -20.63
C LYS A 149 -17.68 9.75 -20.45
N MET A 150 -16.99 10.70 -21.08
CA MET A 150 -15.53 10.81 -21.01
C MET A 150 -15.07 11.18 -19.58
N ILE A 151 -15.72 12.14 -18.92
CA ILE A 151 -15.36 12.53 -17.56
C ILE A 151 -15.54 11.35 -16.59
N LYS A 152 -16.60 10.55 -16.76
CA LYS A 152 -16.83 9.35 -15.93
C LYS A 152 -15.71 8.31 -16.09
N TYR A 153 -15.23 8.10 -17.30
CA TYR A 153 -14.10 7.20 -17.55
C TYR A 153 -12.84 7.71 -16.85
N THR A 154 -12.52 8.99 -16.98
CA THR A 154 -11.37 9.60 -16.30
C THR A 154 -11.46 9.52 -14.78
N ILE A 155 -12.64 9.74 -14.20
CA ILE A 155 -12.85 9.58 -12.75
C ILE A 155 -12.61 8.13 -12.32
N ASN A 156 -13.13 7.16 -13.09
CA ASN A 156 -12.95 5.74 -12.80
C ASN A 156 -11.46 5.35 -12.81
N GLU A 157 -10.72 5.77 -13.83
CA GLU A 157 -9.27 5.56 -13.93
C GLU A 157 -8.49 6.19 -12.76
N LEU A 158 -8.84 7.42 -12.36
CA LEU A 158 -8.19 8.07 -11.22
C LEU A 158 -8.37 7.27 -9.92
N ILE A 159 -9.58 6.76 -9.69
CA ILE A 159 -9.89 6.02 -8.46
C ILE A 159 -9.33 4.60 -8.51
N PHE A 160 -9.36 3.95 -9.67
CA PHE A 160 -8.65 2.69 -9.89
C PHE A 160 -7.17 2.85 -9.54
N ASN A 161 -6.52 3.86 -10.11
CA ASN A 161 -5.11 4.14 -9.85
C ASN A 161 -4.86 4.42 -8.36
N ALA A 162 -5.70 5.22 -7.70
CA ALA A 162 -5.58 5.49 -6.26
C ALA A 162 -5.71 4.20 -5.42
N VAL A 163 -6.68 3.34 -5.72
CA VAL A 163 -6.87 2.05 -5.04
C VAL A 163 -5.67 1.13 -5.27
N THR A 164 -5.19 0.99 -6.50
CA THR A 164 -4.00 0.15 -6.78
C THR A 164 -2.75 0.68 -6.10
N THR A 165 -2.60 2.00 -6.03
CA THR A 165 -1.49 2.69 -5.37
C THR A 165 -1.50 2.41 -3.88
N TYR A 166 -2.68 2.48 -3.24
CA TYR A 166 -2.86 2.12 -1.84
C TYR A 166 -2.35 0.69 -1.56
N TYR A 167 -2.76 -0.30 -2.36
CA TYR A 167 -2.28 -1.67 -2.17
C TYR A 167 -0.77 -1.79 -2.41
N LYS A 168 -0.26 -1.22 -3.50
CA LYS A 168 1.15 -1.27 -3.87
C LYS A 168 2.07 -0.78 -2.75
N TYR A 169 1.71 0.33 -2.08
CA TYR A 169 2.52 0.90 -1.01
C TYR A 169 2.36 0.19 0.34
N ASN A 170 1.30 -0.61 0.51
CA ASN A 170 1.08 -1.43 1.71
C ASN A 170 1.49 -2.91 1.52
N SER A 171 1.96 -3.28 0.32
CA SER A 171 2.55 -4.60 0.07
C SER A 171 4.01 -4.60 0.49
N LEU A 172 4.33 -5.46 1.46
CA LEU A 172 5.68 -5.71 1.94
C LEU A 172 6.10 -7.11 1.47
N PRO A 173 6.75 -7.22 0.30
CA PRO A 173 7.24 -8.49 -0.19
C PRO A 173 8.41 -8.99 0.66
N GLY A 174 8.52 -10.30 0.80
CA GLY A 174 9.68 -10.96 1.41
C GLY A 174 9.42 -12.43 1.71
N CYS A 175 10.46 -13.15 2.10
CA CYS A 175 10.31 -14.55 2.46
C CYS A 175 9.42 -14.73 3.70
N MET A 176 8.30 -15.45 3.55
CA MET A 176 7.34 -15.75 4.63
C MET A 176 7.58 -17.11 5.31
N LYS A 177 8.55 -17.90 4.83
CA LYS A 177 8.89 -19.22 5.38
C LYS A 177 9.75 -19.06 6.65
N MET A 178 9.13 -19.24 7.80
CA MET A 178 9.78 -19.10 9.13
C MET A 178 11.05 -19.93 9.35
N THR A 179 11.29 -20.98 8.55
CA THR A 179 12.49 -21.83 8.64
C THR A 179 13.62 -21.38 7.73
N SER A 180 13.40 -20.42 6.84
CA SER A 180 14.42 -19.88 5.93
C SER A 180 15.29 -18.84 6.64
N GLU A 181 16.57 -18.78 6.27
CA GLU A 181 17.53 -17.85 6.87
C GLU A 181 17.19 -16.38 6.61
N ASN A 182 16.55 -16.10 5.48
CA ASN A 182 16.11 -14.76 5.07
C ASN A 182 14.62 -14.49 5.39
N TYR A 183 14.03 -15.23 6.35
CA TYR A 183 12.67 -14.97 6.80
C TYR A 183 12.47 -13.51 7.22
N ASN A 184 11.45 -12.86 6.64
CA ASN A 184 11.08 -11.49 6.96
C ASN A 184 9.76 -11.47 7.75
N PRO A 185 9.78 -11.22 9.07
CA PRO A 185 8.57 -11.18 9.88
C PRO A 185 7.62 -10.01 9.55
N LEU A 186 8.09 -9.02 8.79
CA LEU A 186 7.27 -7.90 8.33
C LEU A 186 6.63 -8.14 6.95
N ALA A 187 7.00 -9.23 6.26
CA ALA A 187 6.45 -9.53 4.95
C ALA A 187 4.98 -9.95 5.05
N ASN A 188 4.14 -9.38 4.19
CA ASN A 188 2.73 -9.74 4.07
C ASN A 188 2.39 -10.43 2.74
N TYR A 189 3.40 -10.62 1.89
CA TYR A 189 3.30 -11.28 0.60
C TYR A 189 4.62 -12.03 0.32
N ASP A 190 4.52 -13.31 -0.03
CA ASP A 190 5.69 -14.14 -0.36
C ASP A 190 6.23 -13.76 -1.73
N ASP A 191 7.50 -13.39 -1.80
CA ASP A 191 8.18 -13.00 -3.03
C ASP A 191 8.99 -14.13 -3.67
N GLY A 192 8.97 -15.33 -3.07
CA GLY A 192 9.71 -16.49 -3.57
C GLY A 192 11.20 -16.47 -3.26
N SER A 193 11.69 -15.50 -2.50
CA SER A 193 13.12 -15.39 -2.16
C SER A 193 13.61 -16.42 -1.13
N CYS A 194 12.72 -17.22 -0.54
CA CYS A 194 13.03 -18.10 0.60
C CYS A 194 14.11 -19.16 0.39
N ASP A 195 14.36 -19.54 -0.86
CA ASP A 195 15.34 -20.56 -1.24
C ASP A 195 16.53 -19.96 -2.04
N ASP A 196 16.58 -18.63 -2.20
CA ASP A 196 17.67 -17.95 -2.91
C ASP A 196 18.87 -17.71 -1.97
N PRO A 197 20.07 -18.21 -2.31
CA PRO A 197 21.26 -18.11 -1.45
C PRO A 197 21.85 -16.68 -1.34
N GLY A 198 21.19 -15.67 -1.92
CA GLY A 198 21.70 -14.31 -2.01
C GLY A 198 22.91 -14.18 -2.96
N VAL A 199 22.85 -13.25 -3.90
CA VAL A 199 24.01 -12.95 -4.76
C VAL A 199 24.76 -11.76 -4.18
N LEU A 200 26.07 -11.90 -4.01
CA LEU A 200 26.93 -10.79 -3.58
C LEU A 200 27.13 -9.80 -4.73
N TYR A 201 26.53 -8.63 -4.58
CA TYR A 201 26.77 -7.51 -5.48
C TYR A 201 27.80 -6.54 -4.89
N SER A 202 28.68 -6.05 -5.75
CA SER A 202 29.57 -4.95 -5.41
C SER A 202 28.83 -3.62 -5.54
N PHE A 203 28.91 -2.78 -4.51
CA PHE A 203 28.37 -1.43 -4.52
C PHE A 203 29.39 -0.45 -5.13
N GLY A 204 29.09 0.08 -6.31
CA GLY A 204 29.94 1.03 -7.05
C GLY A 204 29.66 2.50 -6.78
N GLY A 205 28.82 2.81 -5.79
CA GLY A 205 28.40 4.19 -5.48
C GLY A 205 27.08 4.61 -6.14
N ILE A 206 26.66 5.83 -5.79
CA ILE A 206 25.46 6.50 -6.33
C ILE A 206 25.90 7.88 -6.81
N TYR A 207 25.34 8.33 -7.92
CA TYR A 207 25.48 9.71 -8.39
C TYR A 207 24.16 10.24 -8.94
N GLN A 208 23.99 11.56 -8.90
CA GLN A 208 22.84 12.25 -9.45
C GLN A 208 23.33 13.32 -10.42
N ALA A 209 22.96 13.17 -11.69
CA ALA A 209 23.22 14.15 -12.74
C ALA A 209 22.05 15.13 -12.84
N CYS A 210 22.35 16.39 -13.14
CA CYS A 210 21.36 17.43 -13.38
C CYS A 210 21.61 18.05 -14.76
N ASN A 211 20.57 18.17 -15.56
CA ASN A 211 20.61 18.84 -16.85
C ASN A 211 19.51 19.91 -16.87
N PRO A 212 19.82 21.18 -17.21
CA PRO A 212 18.78 22.17 -17.44
C PRO A 212 17.92 21.76 -18.64
N LEU A 213 16.60 21.78 -18.48
CA LEU A 213 15.68 21.56 -19.58
C LEU A 213 15.57 22.87 -20.37
N GLN A 214 16.33 22.94 -21.46
CA GLN A 214 16.35 24.10 -22.34
C GLN A 214 15.02 24.25 -23.08
N ALA A 215 14.10 25.07 -22.56
CA ALA A 215 12.97 25.54 -23.35
C ALA A 215 13.40 26.62 -24.37
N TRP A 216 14.56 27.27 -24.17
CA TRP A 216 15.02 28.43 -24.94
C TRP A 216 16.55 28.45 -25.11
N ALA A 217 17.10 27.50 -25.84
CA ALA A 217 18.55 27.31 -26.01
C ALA A 217 19.31 28.41 -26.79
N ASN A 218 18.59 29.39 -27.36
CA ASN A 218 19.16 30.36 -28.31
C ASN A 218 19.30 31.78 -27.74
N PHE A 219 19.34 31.95 -26.42
CA PHE A 219 19.35 33.27 -25.78
C PHE A 219 20.67 33.51 -25.07
N GLU A 220 21.51 34.37 -25.65
CA GLU A 220 22.72 34.89 -25.02
C GLU A 220 22.34 35.65 -23.73
N ASN A 221 23.09 35.39 -22.65
CA ASN A 221 23.00 36.04 -21.32
C ASN A 221 21.88 35.57 -20.38
N ILE A 222 21.33 34.37 -20.55
CA ILE A 222 20.54 33.73 -19.49
C ILE A 222 21.38 32.59 -18.90
N GLU A 223 21.82 32.73 -17.64
CA GLU A 223 22.45 31.65 -16.90
C GLU A 223 21.42 30.55 -16.63
N PHE A 224 21.38 29.56 -17.52
CA PHE A 224 20.70 28.28 -17.29
C PHE A 224 21.65 27.39 -16.50
N GLY A 225 21.24 26.89 -15.33
CA GLY A 225 22.03 25.91 -14.56
C GLY A 225 22.36 26.26 -13.10
N LYS A 226 22.11 27.50 -12.62
CA LYS A 226 22.27 27.84 -11.19
C LYS A 226 21.48 26.92 -10.25
N HIS A 227 20.38 26.35 -10.73
CA HIS A 227 19.59 25.42 -9.97
C HIS A 227 20.25 24.04 -9.82
N CYS A 228 21.14 23.62 -10.71
CA CYS A 228 21.73 22.27 -10.66
C CYS A 228 22.74 22.08 -9.53
N GLU A 229 23.38 23.13 -9.02
CA GLU A 229 24.40 23.04 -7.96
C GLU A 229 23.92 22.30 -6.71
N LYS A 230 22.62 22.44 -6.36
CA LYS A 230 22.01 21.75 -5.21
C LYS A 230 21.61 20.30 -5.51
N TYR A 231 21.35 19.99 -6.79
CA TYR A 231 20.80 18.70 -7.23
C TYR A 231 21.86 17.78 -7.82
N GLU A 232 23.08 18.26 -8.03
CA GLU A 232 24.20 17.42 -8.46
C GLU A 232 24.86 16.72 -7.29
N ARG A 233 25.07 15.42 -7.45
CA ARG A 233 25.88 14.60 -6.54
C ARG A 233 26.80 13.71 -7.36
N ARG A 234 28.10 13.96 -7.27
CA ARG A 234 29.14 13.12 -7.88
C ARG A 234 29.25 11.81 -7.12
N ASN A 235 29.59 10.74 -7.82
CA ASN A 235 29.95 9.47 -7.20
C ASN A 235 31.20 9.69 -6.34
N ARG A 236 31.17 9.29 -5.07
CA ARG A 236 32.31 9.45 -4.16
C ARG A 236 33.53 8.63 -4.57
N ILE A 237 33.36 7.56 -5.35
CA ILE A 237 34.45 6.67 -5.77
C ILE A 237 35.18 7.24 -6.98
N THR A 238 34.46 7.66 -8.02
CA THR A 238 35.06 8.21 -9.26
C THR A 238 35.26 9.71 -9.21
N ASN A 239 34.66 10.39 -8.22
CA ASN A 239 34.54 11.86 -8.15
C ASN A 239 33.88 12.47 -9.41
N ASP A 240 33.01 11.72 -10.07
CA ASP A 240 32.36 12.12 -11.30
C ASP A 240 30.94 11.56 -11.42
N PHE A 241 30.18 11.95 -12.44
CA PHE A 241 28.85 11.42 -12.76
C PHE A 241 28.94 10.08 -13.53
N SER A 242 29.75 9.16 -13.01
CA SER A 242 30.07 7.89 -13.66
C SER A 242 30.26 6.75 -12.67
N CYS A 243 30.09 5.53 -13.16
CA CYS A 243 30.37 4.31 -12.40
C CYS A 243 31.83 3.88 -12.54
N PRO A 244 32.41 3.24 -11.51
CA PRO A 244 33.69 2.53 -11.63
C PRO A 244 33.68 1.46 -12.74
N ASN A 245 34.86 1.16 -13.30
CA ASN A 245 35.05 0.25 -14.44
C ASN A 245 34.43 -1.16 -14.33
N TYR A 246 34.09 -1.63 -13.12
CA TYR A 246 33.53 -2.97 -12.86
C TYR A 246 32.03 -2.96 -12.55
N THR A 247 31.38 -1.80 -12.66
CA THR A 247 29.97 -1.61 -12.31
C THR A 247 29.23 -0.87 -13.42
N ALA A 248 27.95 -1.18 -13.61
CA ALA A 248 27.10 -0.53 -14.59
C ALA A 248 26.11 0.44 -13.90
N PRO A 249 25.78 1.58 -14.53
CA PRO A 249 24.79 2.50 -14.00
C PRO A 249 23.37 1.94 -14.19
N PHE A 250 22.59 1.95 -13.13
CA PHE A 250 21.16 1.66 -13.14
C PHE A 250 20.39 2.93 -12.74
N LEU A 251 19.44 3.36 -13.58
CA LEU A 251 18.61 4.52 -13.27
C LEU A 251 17.61 4.15 -12.16
N ILE A 252 17.73 4.78 -11.00
CA ILE A 252 16.80 4.59 -9.87
C ILE A 252 15.57 5.46 -10.06
N ASP A 253 15.80 6.73 -10.36
CA ASP A 253 14.76 7.74 -10.41
C ASP A 253 15.15 8.88 -11.36
N SER A 254 14.13 9.51 -11.92
CA SER A 254 14.27 10.72 -12.73
C SER A 254 13.13 11.67 -12.45
N MET A 255 13.46 12.92 -12.18
CA MET A 255 12.48 13.95 -11.82
C MET A 255 12.68 15.20 -12.68
N LYS A 256 11.56 15.83 -13.02
CA LYS A 256 11.54 17.21 -13.52
C LYS A 256 11.18 18.13 -12.37
N VAL A 257 12.01 19.15 -12.12
CA VAL A 257 11.73 20.16 -11.11
C VAL A 257 11.48 21.47 -11.83
N GLN A 258 10.26 21.99 -11.67
CA GLN A 258 9.87 23.30 -12.16
C GLN A 258 10.04 24.33 -11.04
N PHE A 259 10.71 25.43 -11.34
CA PHE A 259 10.87 26.55 -10.44
C PHE A 259 9.84 27.64 -10.73
N ASN A 260 9.70 28.59 -9.80
CA ASN A 260 8.83 29.74 -10.01
C ASN A 260 9.20 30.47 -11.30
N ASP A 261 8.17 30.86 -12.06
CA ASP A 261 8.33 31.68 -13.25
C ASP A 261 9.18 32.91 -12.94
N ARG A 262 10.24 33.12 -13.71
CA ARG A 262 11.00 34.37 -13.70
C ARG A 262 10.60 35.21 -14.90
N THR A 263 10.50 36.51 -14.69
CA THR A 263 10.35 37.49 -15.77
C THR A 263 11.72 38.03 -16.13
N VAL A 264 12.11 37.89 -17.39
CA VAL A 264 13.36 38.42 -17.91
C VAL A 264 13.03 39.54 -18.89
N LYS A 265 13.70 40.68 -18.74
CA LYS A 265 13.54 41.79 -19.67
C LYS A 265 14.24 41.49 -20.97
N ARG A 266 13.54 41.67 -22.09
CA ARG A 266 14.07 41.48 -23.44
C ARG A 266 13.86 42.71 -24.29
N GLN A 267 14.92 43.17 -24.96
CA GLN A 267 14.77 44.14 -26.03
C GLN A 267 14.20 43.45 -27.28
N MET A 268 12.99 43.82 -27.67
CA MET A 268 12.38 43.38 -28.92
C MET A 268 12.37 44.55 -29.90
N ARG A 269 12.89 44.32 -31.10
CA ARG A 269 12.80 45.30 -32.19
C ARG A 269 11.37 45.33 -32.69
N LYS A 270 10.71 46.47 -32.54
CA LYS A 270 9.42 46.75 -33.17
C LYS A 270 9.63 47.70 -34.34
N CYS A 271 8.95 47.43 -35.44
CA CYS A 271 8.99 48.27 -36.63
C CYS A 271 7.56 48.65 -37.00
N TRP A 272 7.38 49.89 -37.45
CA TRP A 272 6.11 50.29 -38.05
C TRP A 272 5.90 49.61 -39.39
N ARG A 273 4.66 49.17 -39.66
CA ARG A 273 4.32 48.36 -40.83
C ARG A 273 4.36 49.15 -42.15
N PHE A 274 4.17 50.47 -42.09
CA PHE A 274 4.00 51.34 -43.27
C PHE A 274 5.03 52.47 -43.37
N ILE A 275 5.91 52.62 -42.38
CA ILE A 275 6.97 53.63 -42.34
C ILE A 275 8.24 52.89 -41.92
N PRO A 276 9.41 53.17 -42.55
CA PRO A 276 10.67 52.48 -42.27
C PRO A 276 11.30 52.96 -40.95
N TYR A 277 10.52 52.97 -39.88
CA TYR A 277 10.94 53.36 -38.55
C TYR A 277 10.85 52.14 -37.63
N CYS A 278 11.95 51.84 -36.96
CA CYS A 278 12.04 50.78 -35.96
C CYS A 278 12.62 51.32 -34.67
N TRP A 279 12.15 50.81 -33.54
CA TRP A 279 12.71 51.07 -32.22
C TRP A 279 12.87 49.77 -31.44
N TYR A 280 13.62 49.83 -30.35
CA TYR A 280 13.75 48.73 -29.41
C TYR A 280 12.89 49.03 -28.18
N GLU A 281 12.13 48.04 -27.74
CA GLU A 281 11.29 48.14 -26.53
C GLU A 281 11.65 46.99 -25.59
N GLU A 282 11.74 47.28 -24.30
CA GLU A 282 11.88 46.25 -23.28
C GLU A 282 10.53 45.58 -23.03
N VAL A 283 10.47 44.27 -23.23
CA VAL A 283 9.28 43.45 -22.96
C VAL A 283 9.64 42.42 -21.89
N ASP A 284 8.77 42.27 -20.91
CA ASP A 284 8.89 41.21 -19.91
C ASP A 284 8.48 39.87 -20.52
N VAL A 285 9.43 38.94 -20.59
CA VAL A 285 9.21 37.58 -21.07
C VAL A 285 9.20 36.65 -19.87
N LYS A 286 8.11 35.86 -19.73
CA LYS A 286 8.05 34.79 -18.73
C LYS A 286 8.91 33.61 -19.18
N VAL A 287 9.77 33.16 -18.28
CA VAL A 287 10.72 32.07 -18.46
C VAL A 287 10.44 31.05 -17.35
N LEU A 288 9.96 29.87 -17.77
CA LEU A 288 9.89 28.63 -16.99
C LEU A 288 11.29 28.03 -16.85
N ASP A 289 11.86 28.11 -15.66
CA ASP A 289 13.09 27.37 -15.36
C ASP A 289 12.73 25.95 -14.93
N GLU A 290 13.21 24.99 -15.69
CA GLU A 290 13.06 23.57 -15.42
C GLU A 290 14.42 22.88 -15.43
N ILE A 291 14.62 21.95 -14.49
CA ILE A 291 15.76 21.03 -14.51
C ILE A 291 15.26 19.59 -14.58
N TYR A 292 16.07 18.75 -15.20
CA TYR A 292 15.92 17.31 -15.20
C TYR A 292 17.03 16.68 -14.37
N THR A 293 16.65 15.95 -13.33
CA THR A 293 17.58 15.22 -12.47
C THR A 293 17.43 13.73 -12.70
N ALA A 294 18.55 13.01 -12.81
CA ALA A 294 18.58 11.56 -12.95
C ALA A 294 19.56 10.96 -11.94
N THR A 295 19.05 10.04 -11.12
CA THR A 295 19.81 9.39 -10.06
C THR A 295 20.16 7.96 -10.47
N TYR A 296 21.44 7.63 -10.39
CA TYR A 296 21.99 6.36 -10.82
C TYR A 296 22.65 5.63 -9.66
N TRP A 297 22.44 4.32 -9.60
CA TRP A 297 23.17 3.40 -8.72
C TRP A 297 24.08 2.51 -9.57
N CYS A 298 25.35 2.46 -9.18
CA CYS A 298 26.35 1.59 -9.78
C CYS A 298 26.39 0.25 -9.06
N SER A 299 26.12 -0.83 -9.78
CA SER A 299 26.26 -2.19 -9.26
C SER A 299 26.95 -3.11 -10.27
N GLY A 300 27.61 -4.14 -9.75
CA GLY A 300 28.26 -5.18 -10.56
C GLY A 300 28.31 -6.49 -9.79
N ALA A 301 28.11 -7.62 -10.49
CA ALA A 301 28.28 -8.93 -9.90
C ALA A 301 29.73 -9.11 -9.44
N GLN A 302 29.95 -9.53 -8.19
CA GLN A 302 31.27 -9.99 -7.77
C GLN A 302 31.55 -11.31 -8.51
N LYS A 303 32.66 -11.35 -9.26
CA LYS A 303 33.21 -12.60 -9.80
C LYS A 303 33.93 -13.37 -8.71
#